data_AF-A0AAJ0A147-F1
#
_entry.id   AF-A0AAJ0A147-F1
#
_cell.length_a   1.000
_cell.length_b   1.000
_cell.length_c   1.000
_cell.angle_alpha   90.00
_cell.angle_beta   90.00
_cell.angle_gamma   90.00
#
_symmetry.space_group_name_H-M   'P 1'
#
loop_
_entity.id
_entity.type
_entity.pdbx_description
1 polymer ?
#
loop_
_entity_poly.entity_id
_entity_poly.type
_entity_poly.pdbx_seq_one_letter_code
_entity_poly.pdbx_strand_id
1 'polypeptide(L)'
;MKLLRHSDLNDSDLGEVLDRRHIISPVYTAQVEQAADYPKFREWAISTKSTELLVEGSFGPFESHHISALSVLCATLTQTLCVRENYISLVFFCGSHVEDDDDNDSDADSDADVTLAAGGVLMIKSLIAQLLEQRSDFELTGLDRQIDKRLVEESDLDELCILFRWLVERLPEGLTVVCIIDGVVHYEIDSLVDELTKVLECLLDLVRNEDMRSPVKVLVTSPTPTESVRGLFDSDKEEESFYLLLDSIGQATYLPDEVSFGYLDADSTSDDSDVDYHSTT
;
A
#
# COMPACT_ATOMS: atom_id res chain seq x y z
N MET A 1 -0.48 24.57 -16.21
CA MET A 1 -0.78 23.39 -15.37
C MET A 1 -0.90 22.14 -16.24
N LYS A 2 0.23 21.48 -16.52
CA LYS A 2 0.32 20.16 -17.17
C LYS A 2 0.22 18.99 -16.16
N LEU A 3 -0.26 19.25 -14.94
CA LEU A 3 -0.40 18.25 -13.87
C LEU A 3 -1.51 17.21 -14.13
N LEU A 4 -2.41 17.46 -15.08
CA LEU A 4 -3.61 16.65 -15.35
C LEU A 4 -3.38 15.37 -16.17
N ARG A 5 -2.12 14.90 -16.32
CA ARG A 5 -1.85 13.60 -16.96
C ARG A 5 -1.81 12.42 -15.98
N HIS A 6 -1.82 12.71 -14.67
CA HIS A 6 -1.71 11.69 -13.61
C HIS A 6 -3.07 11.21 -13.10
N SER A 7 -4.18 11.77 -13.61
CA SER A 7 -5.56 11.39 -13.28
C SER A 7 -5.87 9.93 -13.62
N ASP A 8 -5.40 9.49 -14.79
CA ASP A 8 -5.72 8.17 -15.34
C ASP A 8 -4.97 7.03 -14.63
N LEU A 9 -3.91 7.35 -13.87
CA LEU A 9 -3.11 6.35 -13.17
C LEU A 9 -3.94 5.66 -12.08
N ASN A 10 -4.66 6.43 -11.27
CA ASN A 10 -5.31 5.86 -10.08
C ASN A 10 -6.52 4.98 -10.42
N ASP A 11 -7.31 5.38 -11.41
CA ASP A 11 -8.42 4.54 -11.89
C ASP A 11 -7.88 3.27 -12.56
N SER A 12 -6.73 3.36 -13.24
CA SER A 12 -6.02 2.21 -13.82
C SER A 12 -5.50 1.27 -12.73
N ASP A 13 -4.77 1.78 -11.74
CA ASP A 13 -4.18 0.99 -10.66
C ASP A 13 -5.28 0.33 -9.80
N LEU A 14 -6.32 1.10 -9.47
CA LEU A 14 -7.47 0.59 -8.71
C LEU A 14 -8.17 -0.53 -9.47
N GLY A 15 -8.37 -0.37 -10.78
CA GLY A 15 -8.94 -1.41 -11.64
C GLY A 15 -8.07 -2.66 -11.69
N GLU A 16 -6.76 -2.48 -11.90
CA GLU A 16 -5.79 -3.57 -11.96
C GLU A 16 -5.74 -4.38 -10.66
N VAL A 17 -5.65 -3.72 -9.51
CA VAL A 17 -5.62 -4.37 -8.19
C VAL A 17 -6.87 -5.21 -7.97
N LEU A 18 -8.05 -4.68 -8.32
CA LEU A 18 -9.31 -5.39 -8.16
C LEU A 18 -9.46 -6.55 -9.13
N ASP A 19 -8.99 -6.41 -10.37
CA ASP A 19 -8.99 -7.47 -11.37
C ASP A 19 -8.09 -8.64 -10.93
N ARG A 20 -6.95 -8.35 -10.28
CA ARG A 20 -6.03 -9.37 -9.74
C ARG A 20 -6.49 -10.01 -8.43
N ARG A 21 -7.64 -9.62 -7.85
CA ARG A 21 -8.15 -10.23 -6.61
C ARG A 21 -8.24 -11.77 -6.65
N HIS A 22 -8.56 -12.33 -7.82
CA HIS A 22 -8.79 -13.77 -7.97
C HIS A 22 -7.52 -14.64 -7.91
N ILE A 23 -6.34 -14.04 -8.05
CA ILE A 23 -5.05 -14.75 -8.00
C ILE A 23 -4.37 -14.67 -6.63
N ILE A 24 -4.94 -13.92 -5.68
CA ILE A 24 -4.39 -13.77 -4.33
C ILE A 24 -4.71 -14.99 -3.49
N SER A 25 -3.74 -15.43 -2.66
CA SER A 25 -3.96 -16.57 -1.78
C SER A 25 -5.18 -16.38 -0.85
N PRO A 26 -6.06 -17.39 -0.75
CA PRO A 26 -7.20 -17.36 0.16
C PRO A 26 -6.79 -17.19 1.63
N VAL A 27 -5.60 -17.66 2.01
CA VAL A 27 -5.09 -17.56 3.38
C VAL A 27 -4.83 -16.09 3.74
N TYR A 28 -4.13 -15.35 2.88
CA TYR A 28 -3.85 -13.93 3.12
C TYR A 28 -5.11 -13.08 2.98
N THR A 29 -6.02 -13.45 2.07
CA THR A 29 -7.34 -12.82 1.98
C THR A 29 -8.10 -12.93 3.30
N ALA A 30 -8.19 -14.13 3.87
CA ALA A 30 -8.87 -14.35 5.15
C ALA A 30 -8.19 -13.60 6.32
N GLN A 31 -6.85 -13.54 6.35
CA GLN A 31 -6.12 -12.78 7.35
C GLN A 31 -6.42 -11.28 7.28
N VAL A 32 -6.44 -10.70 6.08
CA VAL A 32 -6.73 -9.29 5.86
C VAL A 32 -8.20 -8.98 6.17
N GLU A 33 -9.14 -9.88 5.83
CA GLU A 33 -10.54 -9.76 6.24
C GLU A 33 -10.69 -9.75 7.77
N GLN A 34 -9.98 -10.64 8.47
CA GLN A 34 -9.95 -10.64 9.94
C GLN A 34 -9.34 -9.36 10.51
N ALA A 35 -8.35 -8.79 9.83
CA ALA A 35 -7.72 -7.54 10.23
C ALA A 35 -8.67 -6.33 10.13
N ALA A 36 -9.56 -6.32 9.15
CA ALA A 36 -10.59 -5.29 9.03
C ALA A 36 -11.57 -5.29 10.23
N ASP A 37 -11.74 -6.44 10.89
CA ASP A 37 -12.50 -6.60 12.13
C ASP A 37 -11.67 -6.42 13.42
N TYR A 38 -10.35 -6.20 13.30
CA TYR A 38 -9.49 -6.01 14.46
C TYR A 38 -9.75 -4.65 15.12
N PRO A 39 -9.78 -4.54 16.47
CA PRO A 39 -10.14 -3.31 17.17
C PRO A 39 -9.36 -2.08 16.69
N LYS A 40 -8.04 -2.20 16.51
CA LYS A 40 -7.19 -1.10 16.07
C LYS A 40 -7.58 -0.57 14.67
N PHE A 41 -7.84 -1.48 13.72
CA PHE A 41 -8.30 -1.08 12.38
C PHE A 41 -9.70 -0.45 12.44
N ARG A 42 -10.61 -1.02 13.23
CA ARG A 42 -11.97 -0.48 13.40
C ARG A 42 -11.95 0.91 14.03
N GLU A 43 -11.14 1.13 15.06
CA GLU A 43 -10.94 2.42 15.71
C GLU A 43 -10.45 3.47 14.73
N TRP A 44 -9.41 3.15 13.94
CA TRP A 44 -8.94 3.99 12.84
C TRP A 44 -10.07 4.28 11.84
N ALA A 45 -10.78 3.26 11.37
CA ALA A 45 -11.81 3.38 10.33
C ALA A 45 -13.00 4.25 10.78
N ILE A 46 -13.46 4.12 12.03
CA ILE A 46 -14.64 4.85 12.54
C ILE A 46 -14.30 6.17 13.23
N SER A 47 -13.02 6.46 13.51
CA SER A 47 -12.62 7.70 14.17
C SER A 47 -13.15 8.93 13.44
N THR A 48 -13.63 9.93 14.17
CA THR A 48 -14.01 11.23 13.61
C THR A 48 -12.88 12.26 13.72
N LYS A 49 -11.75 11.86 14.30
CA LYS A 49 -10.54 12.68 14.43
C LYS A 49 -9.51 12.23 13.41
N SER A 50 -8.47 13.04 13.24
CA SER A 50 -7.30 12.62 12.48
C SER A 50 -6.63 11.41 13.13
N THR A 51 -6.28 10.40 12.33
CA THR A 51 -5.65 9.17 12.82
C THR A 51 -4.72 8.58 11.77
N GLU A 52 -3.65 7.95 12.23
CA GLU A 52 -2.70 7.20 11.40
C GLU A 52 -2.74 5.72 11.77
N LEU A 53 -2.52 4.85 10.78
CA LEU A 53 -2.38 3.41 10.99
C LEU A 53 -1.44 2.82 9.94
N LEU A 54 -0.42 2.09 10.40
CA LEU A 54 0.41 1.21 9.59
C LEU A 54 -0.11 -0.24 9.74
N VAL A 55 -0.37 -0.94 8.65
CA VAL A 55 -0.74 -2.37 8.66
C VAL A 55 0.29 -3.18 7.90
N GLU A 56 0.91 -4.13 8.58
CA GLU A 56 1.98 -4.95 8.01
C GLU A 56 1.60 -6.41 8.02
N GLY A 57 1.77 -7.07 6.87
CA GLY A 57 1.68 -8.52 6.75
C GLY A 57 3.02 -9.21 7.01
N SER A 58 2.99 -10.53 6.90
CA SER A 58 4.16 -11.39 6.71
C SER A 58 3.89 -12.35 5.56
N PHE A 59 3.57 -11.77 4.40
CA PHE A 59 3.22 -12.56 3.22
C PHE A 59 4.48 -13.23 2.65
N GLY A 60 4.28 -14.43 2.10
CA GLY A 60 5.37 -15.23 1.56
C GLY A 60 5.98 -14.60 0.30
N PRO A 61 7.23 -14.94 -0.04
CA PRO A 61 7.96 -14.37 -1.17
C PRO A 61 7.38 -14.72 -2.55
N PHE A 62 6.35 -15.58 -2.61
CA PHE A 62 5.72 -16.02 -3.85
C PHE A 62 4.35 -15.40 -4.09
N GLU A 63 3.85 -14.56 -3.17
CA GLU A 63 2.67 -13.75 -3.47
C GLU A 63 2.99 -12.74 -4.56
N SER A 64 1.99 -12.37 -5.36
CA SER A 64 2.12 -11.42 -6.45
C SER A 64 2.97 -10.22 -5.99
N HIS A 65 4.16 -10.10 -6.58
CA HIS A 65 5.26 -9.25 -6.06
C HIS A 65 4.88 -7.78 -5.98
N HIS A 66 3.80 -7.35 -6.62
CA HIS A 66 3.36 -5.95 -6.70
C HIS A 66 1.95 -5.71 -6.14
N ILE A 67 1.12 -6.76 -6.07
CA ILE A 67 -0.28 -6.65 -5.62
C ILE A 67 -0.55 -7.73 -4.59
N SER A 68 -0.93 -7.31 -3.39
CA SER A 68 -1.13 -8.17 -2.23
C SER A 68 -2.59 -8.22 -1.76
N ALA A 69 -2.89 -9.08 -0.79
CA ALA A 69 -4.19 -9.08 -0.13
C ALA A 69 -4.50 -7.72 0.54
N LEU A 70 -3.47 -7.01 1.03
CA LEU A 70 -3.61 -5.66 1.57
C LEU A 70 -3.95 -4.65 0.47
N SER A 71 -3.38 -4.80 -0.73
CA SER A 71 -3.71 -3.96 -1.88
C SER A 71 -5.19 -4.07 -2.23
N VAL A 72 -5.76 -5.28 -2.21
CA VAL A 72 -7.20 -5.47 -2.44
C VAL A 72 -8.05 -4.89 -1.31
N LEU A 73 -7.61 -4.96 -0.05
CA LEU A 73 -8.30 -4.27 1.05
C LEU A 73 -8.30 -2.76 0.83
N CYS A 74 -7.15 -2.18 0.50
CA CYS A 74 -6.98 -0.76 0.19
C CYS A 74 -7.89 -0.34 -0.96
N ALA A 75 -7.91 -1.10 -2.07
CA ALA A 75 -8.78 -0.83 -3.21
C ALA A 75 -10.27 -0.91 -2.84
N THR A 76 -10.67 -1.93 -2.09
CA THR A 76 -12.06 -2.11 -1.64
C THR A 76 -12.49 -0.98 -0.69
N LEU A 77 -11.59 -0.56 0.21
CA LEU A 77 -11.82 0.54 1.13
C LEU A 77 -11.97 1.87 0.36
N THR A 78 -11.08 2.15 -0.59
CA THR A 78 -11.16 3.32 -1.48
C THR A 78 -12.50 3.37 -2.20
N GLN A 79 -12.93 2.27 -2.86
CA GLN A 79 -14.23 2.22 -3.52
C GLN A 79 -15.40 2.51 -2.56
N THR A 80 -15.32 1.98 -1.34
CA THR A 80 -16.36 2.20 -0.31
C THR A 80 -16.42 3.66 0.15
N LEU A 81 -15.27 4.33 0.23
CA LEU A 81 -15.16 5.73 0.64
C LEU A 81 -15.54 6.70 -0.48
N CYS A 82 -15.18 6.43 -1.73
CA CYS A 82 -15.48 7.29 -2.88
C CYS A 82 -16.98 7.53 -3.11
N VAL A 83 -17.85 6.63 -2.66
CA VAL A 83 -19.31 6.79 -2.77
C VAL A 83 -19.87 7.77 -1.72
N ARG A 84 -19.08 8.15 -0.71
CA ARG A 84 -19.53 9.01 0.39
C ARG A 84 -19.12 10.46 0.15
N GLU A 85 -20.11 11.35 0.05
CA GLU A 85 -19.90 12.78 -0.24
C GLU A 85 -19.03 13.53 0.79
N ASN A 86 -18.93 13.02 2.01
CA ASN A 86 -18.15 13.63 3.09
C ASN A 86 -16.71 13.10 3.19
N TYR A 87 -16.29 12.24 2.27
CA TYR A 87 -14.94 11.70 2.22
C TYR A 87 -14.24 12.12 0.93
N ILE A 88 -12.96 12.44 1.06
CA ILE A 88 -12.02 12.54 -0.05
C ILE A 88 -11.06 11.37 0.10
N SER A 89 -11.14 10.40 -0.81
CA SER A 89 -10.31 9.20 -0.75
C SER A 89 -9.18 9.31 -1.75
N LEU A 90 -7.94 9.32 -1.27
CA LEU A 90 -6.73 9.41 -2.06
C LEU A 90 -5.96 8.10 -1.88
N VAL A 91 -5.56 7.44 -2.97
CA VAL A 91 -4.87 6.15 -2.91
C VAL A 91 -3.63 6.14 -3.79
N PHE A 92 -2.58 5.47 -3.37
CA PHE A 92 -1.40 5.22 -4.19
C PHE A 92 -0.90 3.80 -3.96
N PHE A 93 -0.68 3.04 -5.03
CA PHE A 93 -0.19 1.67 -4.98
C PHE A 93 1.28 1.65 -5.40
N CYS A 94 2.21 1.60 -4.45
CA CYS A 94 3.65 1.64 -4.75
C CYS A 94 4.07 0.48 -5.68
N GLY A 95 3.46 -0.69 -5.51
CA GLY A 95 3.74 -1.86 -6.35
C GLY A 95 3.40 -1.68 -7.83
N SER A 96 2.43 -0.82 -8.17
CA SER A 96 2.04 -0.51 -9.56
C SER A 96 3.02 0.44 -10.26
N HIS A 97 3.99 0.99 -9.53
CA HIS A 97 4.92 2.00 -10.04
C HIS A 97 6.37 1.64 -9.69
N VAL A 98 6.72 0.37 -9.87
CA VAL A 98 8.10 -0.11 -9.82
C VAL A 98 8.61 -0.26 -11.25
N GLU A 99 9.88 0.02 -11.50
CA GLU A 99 10.50 -0.30 -12.79
C GLU A 99 10.59 -1.84 -12.91
N ASP A 100 9.92 -2.43 -13.88
CA ASP A 100 10.03 -3.86 -14.16
C ASP A 100 11.40 -4.15 -14.79
N ASP A 101 12.25 -4.91 -14.10
CA ASP A 101 13.56 -5.37 -14.61
C ASP A 101 13.44 -6.23 -15.90
N ASP A 102 12.23 -6.68 -16.23
CA ASP A 102 11.93 -7.55 -17.38
C ASP A 102 11.79 -6.78 -18.72
N ASP A 103 11.78 -5.45 -18.73
CA ASP A 103 11.75 -4.62 -19.96
C ASP A 103 13.14 -4.41 -20.61
N ASN A 104 14.05 -5.38 -20.45
CA ASN A 104 15.35 -5.39 -21.14
C ASN A 104 15.27 -5.65 -22.66
N ASP A 105 14.07 -5.67 -23.25
CA ASP A 105 13.83 -6.00 -24.67
C ASP A 105 13.20 -4.84 -25.49
N SER A 106 13.25 -3.58 -25.04
CA SER A 106 12.90 -2.46 -25.91
C SER A 106 14.15 -1.72 -26.43
N ASP A 107 14.39 -1.93 -27.73
CA ASP A 107 15.34 -1.21 -28.57
C ASP A 107 15.47 0.28 -28.19
N ALA A 108 16.71 0.67 -27.86
CA ALA A 108 17.14 2.04 -27.63
C ALA A 108 17.03 2.87 -28.93
N ASP A 109 15.82 3.30 -29.29
CA ASP A 109 15.57 4.27 -30.36
C ASP A 109 14.19 4.96 -30.26
N SER A 110 13.65 5.13 -29.04
CA SER A 110 12.49 6.02 -28.83
C SER A 110 12.89 7.28 -28.06
N ASP A 111 12.76 8.43 -28.72
CA ASP A 111 12.74 9.79 -28.17
C ASP A 111 11.50 9.98 -27.26
N ALA A 112 11.31 9.12 -26.27
CA ALA A 112 10.22 9.17 -25.31
C ALA A 112 10.76 9.55 -23.94
N ASP A 113 10.87 10.86 -23.74
CA ASP A 113 10.96 11.60 -22.47
C ASP A 113 9.77 11.30 -21.54
N VAL A 114 9.56 10.04 -21.15
CA VAL A 114 8.67 9.63 -20.05
C VAL A 114 9.18 8.29 -19.49
N THR A 115 10.35 8.28 -18.85
CA THR A 115 10.55 7.32 -17.76
C THR A 115 9.55 7.72 -16.68
N LEU A 116 8.52 6.90 -16.46
CA LEU A 116 7.58 7.08 -15.36
C LEU A 116 8.39 6.91 -14.07
N ALA A 117 8.91 8.02 -13.55
CA ALA A 117 9.76 7.99 -12.37
C ALA A 117 8.96 7.44 -11.18
N ALA A 118 9.31 6.24 -10.73
CA ALA A 118 8.91 5.71 -9.43
C ALA A 118 9.36 6.66 -8.31
N GLY A 119 8.76 6.54 -7.12
CA GLY A 119 9.19 7.27 -5.93
C GLY A 119 8.19 8.29 -5.37
N GLY A 120 8.67 9.07 -4.41
CA GLY A 120 7.82 9.97 -3.61
C GLY A 120 7.28 11.14 -4.41
N VAL A 121 8.04 11.62 -5.42
CA VAL A 121 7.57 12.68 -6.32
C VAL A 121 6.31 12.26 -7.10
N LEU A 122 6.29 11.04 -7.66
CA LEU A 122 5.10 10.52 -8.34
C LEU A 122 3.94 10.34 -7.37
N MET A 123 4.22 9.78 -6.18
CA MET A 123 3.24 9.57 -5.13
C MET A 123 2.52 10.88 -4.77
N ILE A 124 3.24 11.92 -4.37
CA ILE A 124 2.61 13.17 -3.93
C ILE A 124 1.89 13.88 -5.08
N LYS A 125 2.41 13.81 -6.31
CA LYS A 125 1.73 14.38 -7.50
C LYS A 125 0.42 13.66 -7.78
N SER A 126 0.38 12.33 -7.63
CA SER A 126 -0.85 11.57 -7.76
C SER A 126 -1.88 11.98 -6.71
N LEU A 127 -1.49 12.07 -5.43
CA LEU A 127 -2.38 12.49 -4.35
C LEU A 127 -2.93 13.92 -4.57
N ILE A 128 -2.09 14.84 -5.06
CA ILE A 128 -2.53 16.20 -5.44
C ILE A 128 -3.53 16.15 -6.60
N ALA A 129 -3.28 15.35 -7.64
CA ALA A 129 -4.17 15.22 -8.78
C ALA A 129 -5.55 14.70 -8.36
N GLN A 130 -5.59 13.60 -7.59
CA GLN A 130 -6.82 13.02 -7.05
C GLN A 130 -7.61 14.01 -6.20
N LEU A 131 -6.91 14.79 -5.36
CA LEU A 131 -7.54 15.80 -4.52
C LEU A 131 -8.20 16.90 -5.35
N LEU A 132 -7.50 17.40 -6.38
CA LEU A 132 -8.01 18.43 -7.29
C LEU A 132 -9.15 17.94 -8.19
N GLU A 133 -9.15 16.66 -8.57
CA GLU A 133 -10.20 16.05 -9.37
C GLU A 133 -11.50 15.88 -8.59
N GLN A 134 -11.41 15.39 -7.35
CA GLN A 134 -12.56 15.26 -6.48
C GLN A 134 -13.13 16.63 -6.08
N ARG A 135 -12.31 17.69 -6.12
CA ARG A 135 -12.66 19.05 -5.68
C ARG A 135 -12.31 20.12 -6.71
N SER A 136 -13.27 20.43 -7.57
CA SER A 136 -13.15 21.52 -8.55
C SER A 136 -13.30 22.93 -7.96
N ASP A 137 -13.72 23.06 -6.71
CA ASP A 137 -14.11 24.31 -6.07
C ASP A 137 -13.01 24.93 -5.18
N PHE A 138 -11.77 24.46 -5.31
CA PHE A 138 -10.64 25.07 -4.58
C PHE A 138 -10.51 26.56 -4.89
N GLU A 139 -10.60 27.38 -3.84
CA GLU A 139 -10.27 28.79 -3.94
C GLU A 139 -8.74 28.93 -3.96
N LEU A 140 -8.16 29.14 -5.15
CA LEU A 140 -6.70 29.27 -5.33
C LEU A 140 -6.14 30.66 -4.96
N THR A 141 -6.93 31.49 -4.28
CA THR A 141 -6.51 32.83 -3.87
C THR A 141 -5.36 32.75 -2.87
N GLY A 142 -4.24 33.41 -3.22
CA GLY A 142 -3.05 33.47 -2.36
C GLY A 142 -2.04 32.34 -2.57
N LEU A 143 -2.29 31.40 -3.49
CA LEU A 143 -1.37 30.31 -3.83
C LEU A 143 0.06 30.82 -4.08
N ASP A 144 0.18 31.86 -4.92
CA ASP A 144 1.47 32.46 -5.34
C ASP A 144 2.28 33.10 -4.21
N ARG A 145 1.71 33.24 -3.01
CA ARG A 145 2.41 33.77 -1.82
C ARG A 145 3.04 32.69 -0.96
N GLN A 146 2.53 31.47 -1.04
CA GLN A 146 2.94 30.35 -0.20
C GLN A 146 3.60 29.23 -0.99
N ILE A 147 3.32 29.15 -2.30
CA ILE A 147 3.82 28.12 -3.20
C ILE A 147 4.69 28.74 -4.30
N ASP A 148 5.91 28.24 -4.46
CA ASP A 148 6.76 28.51 -5.62
C ASP A 148 6.33 27.61 -6.79
N LYS A 149 5.53 28.19 -7.69
CA LYS A 149 5.06 27.53 -8.92
C LYS A 149 6.19 26.94 -9.77
N ARG A 150 7.38 27.54 -9.78
CA ARG A 150 8.50 27.05 -10.58
C ARG A 150 9.02 25.73 -9.99
N LEU A 151 9.14 25.63 -8.67
CA LEU A 151 9.55 24.41 -7.99
C LEU A 151 8.51 23.29 -8.16
N VAL A 152 7.21 23.62 -8.10
CA VAL A 152 6.14 22.65 -8.43
C VAL A 152 6.26 22.16 -9.89
N GLU A 153 6.55 23.04 -10.84
CA GLU A 153 6.75 22.67 -12.25
C GLU A 153 8.00 21.81 -12.46
N GLU A 154 9.06 22.05 -11.68
CA GLU A 154 10.30 21.27 -11.63
C GLU A 154 10.14 19.95 -10.84
N SER A 155 8.95 19.68 -10.29
CA SER A 155 8.64 18.50 -9.46
C SER A 155 9.51 18.39 -8.20
N ASP A 156 9.85 19.52 -7.60
CA ASP A 156 10.50 19.57 -6.29
C ASP A 156 9.59 18.95 -5.22
N LEU A 157 10.10 17.91 -4.54
CA LEU A 157 9.32 17.11 -3.60
C LEU A 157 8.85 17.92 -2.39
N ASP A 158 9.72 18.77 -1.86
CA ASP A 158 9.42 19.56 -0.67
C ASP A 158 8.32 20.58 -0.99
N GLU A 159 8.41 21.25 -2.15
CA GLU A 159 7.36 22.17 -2.61
C GLU A 159 6.04 21.47 -2.92
N LEU A 160 6.07 20.25 -3.46
CA LEU A 160 4.87 19.44 -3.69
C LEU A 160 4.20 19.05 -2.36
N CYS A 161 4.96 18.68 -1.34
CA CYS A 161 4.44 18.44 0.01
C CYS A 161 3.81 19.70 0.61
N ILE A 162 4.42 20.88 0.43
CA ILE A 162 3.83 22.17 0.85
C ILE A 162 2.53 22.43 0.10
N LEU A 163 2.49 22.19 -1.21
CA LEU A 163 1.27 22.34 -2.03
C LEU A 163 0.16 21.40 -1.56
N PHE A 164 0.47 20.14 -1.30
CA PHE A 164 -0.51 19.17 -0.81
C PHE A 164 -1.10 19.60 0.53
N ARG A 165 -0.24 19.97 1.49
CA ARG A 165 -0.66 20.52 2.79
C ARG A 165 -1.57 21.73 2.63
N TRP A 166 -1.16 22.67 1.78
CA TRP A 166 -1.90 23.89 1.50
C TRP A 166 -3.31 23.61 0.97
N LEU A 167 -3.46 22.62 0.09
CA LEU A 167 -4.77 22.21 -0.43
C LEU A 167 -5.64 21.60 0.66
N VAL A 168 -5.09 20.66 1.44
CA VAL A 168 -5.82 19.96 2.51
C VAL A 168 -6.30 20.93 3.59
N GLU A 169 -5.48 21.89 4.01
CA GLU A 169 -5.83 22.90 5.03
C GLU A 169 -6.99 23.82 4.64
N ARG A 170 -7.28 23.93 3.33
CA ARG A 170 -8.32 24.81 2.78
C ARG A 170 -9.62 24.08 2.47
N LEU A 171 -9.70 22.80 2.75
CA LEU A 171 -10.93 22.05 2.60
C LEU A 171 -12.01 22.61 3.55
N PRO A 172 -13.28 22.65 3.10
CA PRO A 172 -14.38 23.09 3.95
C PRO A 172 -14.59 22.10 5.10
N GLU A 173 -15.13 22.63 6.21
CA GLU A 173 -15.50 21.81 7.36
C GLU A 173 -16.52 20.72 6.99
N GLY A 174 -16.44 19.59 7.71
CA GLY A 174 -17.34 18.46 7.53
C GLY A 174 -16.84 17.39 6.55
N LEU A 175 -15.68 17.61 5.92
CA LEU A 175 -15.02 16.61 5.09
C LEU A 175 -13.93 15.87 5.85
N THR A 176 -13.72 14.61 5.49
CA THR A 176 -12.61 13.79 5.97
C THR A 176 -11.72 13.41 4.79
N VAL A 177 -10.43 13.72 4.87
CA VAL A 177 -9.45 13.25 3.88
C VAL A 177 -8.92 11.90 4.35
N VAL A 178 -8.87 10.93 3.45
CA VAL A 178 -8.31 9.61 3.72
C VAL A 178 -7.23 9.35 2.68
N CYS A 179 -5.97 9.30 3.12
CA CYS A 179 -4.83 8.91 2.30
C CYS A 179 -4.50 7.44 2.56
N ILE A 180 -4.43 6.64 1.51
CA ILE A 180 -4.10 5.22 1.56
C ILE A 180 -2.84 5.00 0.71
N ILE A 181 -1.73 4.65 1.35
CA ILE A 181 -0.46 4.34 0.67
C ILE A 181 -0.19 2.85 0.82
N ASP A 182 -0.29 2.12 -0.28
CA ASP A 182 -0.20 0.67 -0.29
C ASP A 182 1.12 0.15 -0.85
N GLY A 183 1.66 -0.91 -0.22
CA GLY A 183 2.85 -1.60 -0.69
C GLY A 183 4.13 -0.82 -0.46
N VAL A 184 4.24 -0.04 0.61
CA VAL A 184 5.40 0.84 0.85
C VAL A 184 6.75 0.13 0.87
N VAL A 185 6.80 -1.18 1.14
CA VAL A 185 8.03 -1.98 1.03
C VAL A 185 8.69 -1.87 -0.35
N HIS A 186 7.92 -1.66 -1.43
CA HIS A 186 8.47 -1.49 -2.76
C HIS A 186 9.32 -0.22 -2.91
N TYR A 187 9.10 0.77 -2.07
CA TYR A 187 9.85 2.02 -2.03
C TYR A 187 10.83 2.08 -0.86
N GLU A 188 10.87 1.07 0.00
CA GLU A 188 11.81 0.95 1.12
C GLU A 188 13.14 0.34 0.64
N ILE A 189 13.71 0.99 -0.38
CA ILE A 189 15.01 0.67 -0.98
C ILE A 189 15.87 1.93 -1.02
N ASP A 190 17.20 1.78 -1.02
CA ASP A 190 18.17 2.89 -0.89
C ASP A 190 17.90 4.08 -1.83
N SER A 191 17.40 3.83 -3.05
CA SER A 191 17.12 4.88 -4.03
C SER A 191 15.81 5.65 -3.81
N LEU A 192 14.83 5.09 -3.11
CA LEU A 192 13.48 5.63 -2.98
C LEU A 192 13.07 5.94 -1.54
N VAL A 193 13.75 5.36 -0.55
CA VAL A 193 13.37 5.44 0.87
C VAL A 193 13.36 6.86 1.41
N ASP A 194 14.29 7.72 0.98
CA ASP A 194 14.34 9.12 1.40
C ASP A 194 13.11 9.90 0.91
N GLU A 195 12.69 9.68 -0.34
CA GLU A 195 11.50 10.33 -0.89
C GLU A 195 10.22 9.78 -0.27
N LEU A 196 10.13 8.45 -0.11
CA LEU A 196 9.02 7.80 0.59
C LEU A 196 8.84 8.39 1.99
N THR A 197 9.94 8.47 2.75
CA THR A 197 9.94 8.98 4.12
C THR A 197 9.44 10.41 4.16
N LYS A 198 9.94 11.29 3.27
CA LYS A 198 9.47 12.69 3.18
C LYS A 198 7.97 12.81 2.89
N VAL A 199 7.43 11.98 1.99
CA VAL A 199 5.99 12.00 1.71
C VAL A 199 5.19 11.53 2.91
N LEU A 200 5.61 10.43 3.56
CA LEU A 200 4.93 9.92 4.75
C LEU A 200 4.99 10.93 5.89
N GLU A 201 6.13 11.55 6.17
CA GLU A 201 6.25 12.64 7.15
C GLU A 201 5.29 13.79 6.84
N CYS A 202 5.19 14.22 5.57
CA CYS A 202 4.22 15.24 5.16
C CYS A 202 2.77 14.85 5.48
N LEU A 203 2.39 13.59 5.24
CA LEU A 203 1.06 13.08 5.54
C LEU A 203 0.80 12.95 7.05
N LEU A 204 1.78 12.45 7.82
CA LEU A 204 1.64 12.28 9.26
C LEU A 204 1.64 13.63 9.99
N ASP A 205 2.37 14.64 9.50
CA ASP A 205 2.28 16.01 10.01
C ASP A 205 0.86 16.57 9.90
N LEU A 206 0.14 16.27 8.80
CA LEU A 206 -1.27 16.66 8.65
C LEU A 206 -2.17 15.95 9.65
N VAL A 207 -1.91 14.67 9.94
CA VAL A 207 -2.66 13.90 10.94
C VAL A 207 -2.44 14.48 12.35
N ARG A 208 -1.20 14.84 12.67
CA ARG A 208 -0.75 15.28 14.00
C ARG A 208 -1.01 16.76 14.26
N ASN A 209 -1.41 17.52 13.25
CA ASN A 209 -1.80 18.91 13.39
C ASN A 209 -3.23 19.04 13.98
N GLU A 210 -3.32 19.49 15.23
CA GLU A 210 -4.60 19.66 15.93
C GLU A 210 -5.45 20.83 15.41
N ASP A 211 -4.86 21.76 14.65
CA ASP A 211 -5.55 22.93 14.10
C ASP A 211 -6.28 22.63 12.77
N MET A 212 -6.25 21.38 12.32
CA MET A 212 -6.91 20.96 11.08
C MET A 212 -8.43 21.03 11.19
N ARG A 213 -9.05 21.75 10.24
CA ARG A 213 -10.52 21.88 10.15
C ARG A 213 -11.20 20.61 9.66
N SER A 214 -10.52 19.87 8.80
CA SER A 214 -10.97 18.60 8.23
C SER A 214 -10.11 17.48 8.79
N PRO A 215 -10.71 16.43 9.40
CA PRO A 215 -9.95 15.27 9.85
C PRO A 215 -9.17 14.63 8.70
N VAL A 216 -7.93 14.25 8.97
CA VAL A 216 -7.05 13.55 8.03
C VAL A 216 -6.77 12.16 8.56
N LYS A 217 -7.05 11.14 7.76
CA LYS A 217 -6.72 9.75 8.06
C LYS A 217 -5.64 9.27 7.12
N VAL A 218 -4.64 8.61 7.67
CA VAL A 218 -3.58 7.96 6.90
C VAL A 218 -3.61 6.48 7.20
N LEU A 219 -3.72 5.66 6.15
CA LEU A 219 -3.49 4.23 6.18
C LEU A 219 -2.25 3.94 5.34
N VAL A 220 -1.27 3.31 5.93
CA VAL A 220 -0.11 2.78 5.22
C VAL A 220 -0.14 1.27 5.34
N THR A 221 0.07 0.57 4.24
CA THR A 221 0.08 -0.90 4.25
C THR A 221 1.35 -1.44 3.60
N SER A 222 1.82 -2.56 4.14
CA SER A 222 2.93 -3.31 3.57
C SER A 222 2.68 -4.81 3.67
N PRO A 223 2.86 -5.60 2.59
CA PRO A 223 2.70 -7.05 2.63
C PRO A 223 3.73 -7.75 3.53
N THR A 224 4.85 -7.08 3.82
CA THR A 224 5.92 -7.57 4.71
C THR A 224 6.33 -6.49 5.72
N PRO A 225 6.99 -6.88 6.82
CA PRO A 225 7.54 -5.92 7.78
C PRO A 225 8.47 -4.88 7.13
N THR A 226 8.34 -3.64 7.55
CA THR A 226 9.19 -2.49 7.18
C THR A 226 10.10 -2.09 8.36
N GLU A 227 11.16 -1.33 8.10
CA GLU A 227 12.08 -0.82 9.13
C GLU A 227 12.01 0.70 9.23
N SER A 228 12.39 1.40 8.15
CA SER A 228 12.34 2.85 8.04
C SER A 228 10.91 3.38 8.15
N VAL A 229 9.95 2.74 7.49
CA VAL A 229 8.54 3.19 7.57
C VAL A 229 7.98 2.97 8.96
N ARG A 230 8.23 1.82 9.60
CA ARG A 230 7.75 1.55 10.96
C ARG A 230 8.23 2.62 11.96
N GLY A 231 9.47 3.08 11.85
CA GLY A 231 10.03 4.13 12.70
C GLY A 231 9.25 5.45 12.66
N LEU A 232 8.49 5.73 11.59
CA LEU A 232 7.64 6.93 11.49
C LEU A 232 6.34 6.84 12.30
N PHE A 233 5.89 5.61 12.62
CA PHE A 233 4.66 5.29 13.35
C PHE A 233 4.93 4.92 14.82
N ASP A 234 6.20 4.82 15.21
CA ASP A 234 6.58 4.68 16.60
C ASP A 234 6.35 6.01 17.31
N SER A 235 5.50 5.99 18.35
CA SER A 235 5.26 7.17 19.17
C SER A 235 6.13 7.12 20.43
N ASP A 236 6.65 8.27 20.87
CA ASP A 236 7.35 8.40 22.16
C ASP A 236 6.45 8.06 23.36
N LYS A 237 5.14 7.89 23.15
CA LYS A 237 4.17 7.49 24.16
C LYS A 237 4.12 5.97 24.19
N GLU A 238 4.79 5.39 25.19
CA GLU A 238 4.98 3.93 25.42
C GLU A 238 3.72 3.05 25.31
N GLU A 239 2.51 3.60 25.24
CA GLU A 239 1.24 2.87 25.23
C GLU A 239 0.45 2.94 23.89
N GLU A 240 0.84 3.78 22.92
CA GLU A 240 0.12 3.94 21.65
C GLU A 240 1.04 3.66 20.45
N SER A 241 1.14 2.38 20.05
CA SER A 241 1.73 2.05 18.74
C SER A 241 0.69 2.21 17.64
N PHE A 242 1.01 3.00 16.61
CA PHE A 242 0.11 3.24 15.47
C PHE A 242 0.26 2.19 14.36
N TYR A 243 0.75 0.98 14.68
CA TYR A 243 0.88 -0.11 13.72
C TYR A 243 0.16 -1.39 14.15
N LEU A 244 -0.22 -2.21 13.16
CA LEU A 244 -0.90 -3.49 13.28
C LEU A 244 -0.17 -4.54 12.44
N LEU A 245 0.43 -5.52 13.10
CA LEU A 245 1.02 -6.69 12.42
C LEU A 245 -0.05 -7.77 12.26
N LEU A 246 -0.31 -8.21 11.03
CA LEU A 246 -1.34 -9.21 10.73
C LEU A 246 -1.08 -10.55 11.42
N ASP A 247 0.19 -10.94 11.60
CA ASP A 247 0.55 -12.15 12.33
C ASP A 247 0.12 -12.12 13.80
N SER A 248 -0.02 -10.92 14.38
CA SER A 248 -0.50 -10.75 15.76
C SER A 248 -2.00 -10.99 15.89
N ILE A 249 -2.73 -11.05 14.77
CA ILE A 249 -4.19 -11.22 14.71
C ILE A 249 -4.58 -12.70 14.79
N GLY A 250 -3.65 -13.64 14.56
CA GLY A 250 -3.98 -15.07 14.68
C GLY A 250 -2.82 -16.09 14.64
N GLN A 251 -2.45 -16.57 15.84
CA GLN A 251 -2.34 -18.02 16.13
C GLN A 251 -3.70 -18.64 16.53
N ALA A 252 -4.81 -17.95 16.23
CA ALA A 252 -6.14 -18.45 16.55
C ALA A 252 -6.66 -19.34 15.41
N THR A 253 -6.45 -20.65 15.56
CA THR A 253 -7.21 -21.74 14.90
C THR A 253 -7.24 -21.73 13.36
N TYR A 254 -6.11 -22.09 12.76
CA TYR A 254 -6.12 -23.02 11.62
C TYR A 254 -5.34 -24.25 12.07
N LEU A 255 -6.03 -25.24 12.65
CA LEU A 255 -5.56 -26.61 12.55
C LEU A 255 -5.95 -27.05 11.14
N PRO A 256 -5.00 -27.32 10.23
CA PRO A 256 -5.35 -28.11 9.06
C PRO A 256 -5.91 -29.42 9.60
N ASP A 257 -7.08 -29.84 9.13
CA ASP A 257 -7.52 -31.22 9.33
C ASP A 257 -6.32 -32.11 8.96
N GLU A 258 -5.83 -32.88 9.93
CA GLU A 258 -4.84 -33.90 9.69
C GLU A 258 -5.38 -34.77 8.57
N VAL A 259 -4.83 -34.59 7.37
CA VAL A 259 -4.94 -35.61 6.34
C VAL A 259 -4.20 -36.79 6.92
N SER A 260 -4.98 -37.71 7.48
CA SER A 260 -4.55 -39.04 7.90
C SER A 260 -3.98 -39.75 6.68
N PHE A 261 -2.69 -39.52 6.40
CA PHE A 261 -1.90 -40.43 5.62
C PHE A 261 -1.67 -41.63 6.51
N GLY A 262 -2.62 -42.56 6.47
CA GLY A 262 -2.43 -43.92 6.92
C GLY A 262 -1.31 -44.55 6.10
N TYR A 263 -0.07 -44.40 6.56
CA TYR A 263 1.00 -45.30 6.19
C TYR A 263 0.63 -46.66 6.77
N LEU A 264 0.13 -47.53 5.90
CA LEU A 264 0.08 -48.96 6.16
C LEU A 264 1.53 -49.43 6.29
N ASP A 265 1.93 -49.71 7.53
CA ASP A 265 3.04 -50.60 7.84
C ASP A 265 2.79 -51.94 7.15
N ALA A 266 3.60 -52.23 6.14
CA ALA A 266 3.79 -53.58 5.64
C ALA A 266 5.25 -53.95 5.92
N ASP A 267 5.49 -54.47 7.12
CA ASP A 267 6.68 -55.25 7.40
C ASP A 267 6.26 -56.59 8.01
N SER A 268 6.48 -57.66 7.26
CA SER A 268 7.03 -58.92 7.77
C SER A 268 7.11 -60.00 6.69
N THR A 269 8.36 -60.25 6.32
CA THR A 269 9.02 -61.57 6.31
C THR A 269 8.63 -62.64 5.27
N SER A 270 9.61 -62.88 4.39
CA SER A 270 10.24 -64.18 4.03
C SER A 270 9.37 -65.34 3.55
N ASP A 271 9.66 -65.84 2.34
CA ASP A 271 10.14 -67.22 2.22
C ASP A 271 10.96 -67.46 0.93
N ASP A 272 11.92 -68.37 1.06
CA ASP A 272 12.96 -68.76 0.13
C ASP A 272 12.48 -69.45 -1.16
N SER A 273 13.24 -69.27 -2.25
CA SER A 273 13.70 -70.42 -3.06
C SER A 273 14.81 -70.02 -4.03
N ASP A 274 15.98 -70.62 -3.81
CA ASP A 274 17.09 -70.80 -4.75
C ASP A 274 16.63 -71.32 -6.12
N VAL A 275 17.24 -70.83 -7.22
CA VAL A 275 17.81 -71.67 -8.30
C VAL A 275 18.95 -70.90 -9.01
N ASP A 276 20.15 -71.43 -8.86
CA ASP A 276 21.39 -71.15 -9.58
C ASP A 276 21.31 -71.55 -11.08
N TYR A 277 22.03 -70.88 -11.99
CA TYR A 277 22.86 -71.51 -13.03
C TYR A 277 23.48 -70.49 -14.01
N HIS A 278 24.81 -70.58 -14.13
CA HIS A 278 25.72 -70.02 -15.12
C HIS A 278 25.22 -70.01 -16.58
N SER A 279 25.60 -68.97 -17.36
CA SER A 279 26.68 -69.08 -18.37
C SER A 279 26.70 -67.91 -19.35
N THR A 280 27.88 -67.32 -19.44
CA THR A 280 28.58 -66.77 -20.61
C THR A 280 28.05 -67.22 -21.98
N THR A 281 27.79 -66.27 -22.88
CA THR A 281 28.44 -66.19 -24.21
C THR A 281 28.35 -64.77 -24.74
#